data_AF-A0A6G0I8A9-F1
#
_entry.id   AF-A0A6G0I8A9-F1
#
_cell.length_a   1.000
_cell.length_b   1.000
_cell.length_c   1.000
_cell.angle_alpha   90.00
_cell.angle_beta   90.00
_cell.angle_gamma   90.00
#
_symmetry.space_group_name_H-M   'P 1'
#
loop_
_entity.id
_entity.type
_entity.pdbx_description
1 polymer ?
#
loop_
_entity_poly.entity_id
_entity_poly.type
_entity_poly.pdbx_seq_one_letter_code
_entity_poly.pdbx_strand_id
1 'polypeptide(L)'
;MAASAATASSSPGLCPNYAVICSFLERYGALLDLPELTFPQLERYLQDTSSVPKLLVDLHVKLLRKIGKSVSADRWEKYLVKVCQEFNTTWAWELEQKGYKDMTTECKTGILKYLCECQFDENVKFKTAINEEDPDKMRLQPIGRDKDGQMYWFQLDQDDNVRVYIEEQDDLDGSSWKCIVKDRNDLAEVVALLKTQIDPELLKKEQEKKENEGEGEVKKITSDTSDEDSKDTNKDVCPVSAKDRE
;
A
#
# COMPACT_ATOMS: atom_id res chain seq x y z
N MET A 1 32.99 6.68 -2.48
CA MET A 1 32.92 5.47 -3.35
C MET A 1 31.51 4.97 -3.24
N ALA A 2 30.64 5.32 -4.19
CA ALA A 2 29.24 4.93 -4.19
C ALA A 2 29.15 3.41 -4.33
N ALA A 3 28.48 2.74 -3.39
CA ALA A 3 28.20 1.33 -3.47
C ALA A 3 27.22 1.13 -4.63
N SER A 4 27.75 0.70 -5.78
CA SER A 4 26.95 0.18 -6.89
C SER A 4 26.37 -1.15 -6.43
N ALA A 5 25.28 -1.11 -5.68
CA ALA A 5 24.51 -2.29 -5.33
C ALA A 5 23.80 -2.75 -6.61
N ALA A 6 24.01 -4.02 -6.96
CA ALA A 6 23.34 -4.68 -8.06
C ALA A 6 21.83 -4.52 -7.89
N THR A 7 21.24 -3.61 -8.67
CA THR A 7 19.81 -3.38 -8.67
C THR A 7 19.23 -4.28 -9.73
N ALA A 8 18.43 -5.26 -9.33
CA ALA A 8 17.51 -5.92 -10.25
C ALA A 8 16.79 -4.81 -11.02
N SER A 9 16.99 -4.76 -12.33
CA SER A 9 16.48 -3.69 -13.18
C SER A 9 14.96 -3.68 -13.07
N SER A 10 14.39 -2.64 -12.44
CA SER A 10 12.98 -2.33 -12.62
C SER A 10 12.74 -2.16 -14.12
N SER A 11 11.68 -2.77 -14.65
CA SER A 11 11.23 -2.45 -16.02
C SER A 11 10.86 -0.96 -16.01
N PRO A 12 11.60 -0.08 -16.70
CA PRO A 12 11.49 1.37 -16.51
C PRO A 12 10.06 1.90 -16.72
N GLY A 13 9.29 1.25 -17.59
CA GLY A 13 7.95 1.71 -17.98
C GLY A 13 6.83 1.55 -16.93
N LEU A 14 7.11 1.04 -15.73
CA LEU A 14 6.10 0.86 -14.68
C LEU A 14 6.24 1.84 -13.50
N CYS A 15 7.47 2.22 -13.13
CA CYS A 15 7.69 3.12 -12.01
C CYS A 15 7.67 4.58 -12.48
N PRO A 16 7.11 5.54 -11.71
CA PRO A 16 6.50 5.43 -10.38
C PRO A 16 4.99 5.12 -10.39
N ASN A 17 4.32 5.23 -11.55
CA ASN A 17 2.86 5.12 -11.67
C ASN A 17 2.29 3.81 -11.11
N TYR A 18 3.02 2.71 -11.28
CA TYR A 18 2.64 1.41 -10.74
C TYR A 18 2.57 1.38 -9.21
N ALA A 19 3.50 2.04 -8.52
CA ALA A 19 3.50 2.13 -7.07
C ALA A 19 2.26 2.89 -6.59
N VAL A 20 1.90 3.99 -7.26
CA VAL A 20 0.70 4.77 -6.96
C VAL A 20 -0.57 3.92 -7.06
N ILE A 21 -0.69 3.12 -8.13
CA ILE A 21 -1.82 2.20 -8.32
C ILE A 21 -1.87 1.16 -7.19
N CYS A 22 -0.73 0.57 -6.84
CA CYS A 22 -0.64 -0.42 -5.76
C CYS A 22 -1.13 0.15 -4.43
N SER A 23 -0.63 1.33 -4.04
CA SER A 23 -1.07 2.03 -2.82
C SER A 23 -2.56 2.34 -2.83
N PHE A 24 -3.09 2.75 -3.99
CA PHE A 24 -4.51 3.04 -4.13
C PHE A 24 -5.36 1.78 -3.93
N LEU A 25 -5.00 0.68 -4.59
CA LEU A 25 -5.75 -0.58 -4.49
C LEU A 25 -5.67 -1.17 -3.08
N GLU A 26 -4.50 -1.16 -2.46
CA GLU A 26 -4.28 -1.63 -1.09
C GLU A 26 -5.18 -0.88 -0.11
N ARG A 27 -5.23 0.45 -0.22
CA ARG A 27 -5.96 1.28 0.75
C ARG A 27 -7.45 1.40 0.47
N TYR A 28 -7.84 1.57 -0.79
CA TYR A 28 -9.19 1.96 -1.18
C TYR A 28 -9.93 0.89 -1.98
N GLY A 29 -9.26 -0.18 -2.39
CA GLY A 29 -9.85 -1.27 -3.18
C GLY A 29 -11.10 -1.84 -2.54
N ALA A 30 -11.04 -2.19 -1.25
CA ALA A 30 -12.18 -2.74 -0.51
C ALA A 30 -13.34 -1.73 -0.40
N LEU A 31 -13.06 -0.46 -0.07
CA LEU A 31 -14.08 0.60 0.04
C LEU A 31 -14.81 0.84 -1.29
N LEU A 32 -14.08 0.71 -2.40
CA LEU A 32 -14.62 0.85 -3.74
C LEU A 32 -15.18 -0.46 -4.32
N ASP A 33 -15.14 -1.57 -3.57
CA ASP A 33 -15.50 -2.91 -4.09
C ASP A 33 -14.74 -3.20 -5.39
N LEU A 34 -13.42 -2.95 -5.45
CA LEU A 34 -12.59 -3.28 -6.61
C LEU A 34 -12.18 -4.76 -6.58
N PRO A 35 -11.88 -5.38 -7.73
CA PRO A 35 -11.35 -6.74 -7.74
C PRO A 35 -9.98 -6.79 -7.06
N GLU A 36 -9.76 -7.80 -6.24
CA GLU A 36 -8.47 -8.02 -5.58
C GLU A 36 -7.43 -8.56 -6.57
N LEU A 37 -6.26 -7.93 -6.60
CA LEU A 37 -5.13 -8.26 -7.45
C LEU A 37 -3.86 -8.15 -6.61
N THR A 38 -3.01 -9.17 -6.65
CA THR A 38 -1.67 -9.07 -6.06
C THR A 38 -0.79 -8.17 -6.94
N PHE A 39 0.25 -7.57 -6.36
CA PHE A 39 1.16 -6.72 -7.10
C PHE A 39 1.88 -7.50 -8.22
N PRO A 40 2.37 -8.74 -8.05
CA PRO A 40 2.97 -9.46 -9.18
C PRO A 40 1.94 -9.76 -10.28
N GLN A 41 0.69 -10.03 -9.91
CA GLN A 41 -0.37 -10.37 -10.86
C GLN A 41 -0.79 -9.15 -11.70
N LEU A 42 -0.97 -7.99 -11.07
CA LEU A 42 -1.30 -6.75 -11.80
C LEU A 42 -0.15 -6.32 -12.72
N GLU A 43 1.11 -6.37 -12.25
CA GLU A 43 2.28 -6.08 -13.09
C GLU A 43 2.31 -6.97 -14.34
N ARG A 44 2.11 -8.28 -14.17
CA ARG A 44 2.03 -9.23 -15.28
C ARG A 44 0.87 -8.91 -16.23
N TYR A 45 -0.30 -8.57 -15.71
CA TYR A 45 -1.48 -8.27 -16.54
C TYR A 45 -1.31 -7.02 -17.38
N LEU A 46 -0.61 -6.01 -16.86
CA LEU A 46 -0.28 -4.79 -17.62
C LEU A 46 0.76 -5.07 -18.71
N GLN A 47 1.68 -6.01 -18.48
CA GLN A 47 2.72 -6.38 -19.45
C GLN A 47 2.23 -7.37 -20.52
N ASP A 48 1.16 -8.13 -20.26
CA ASP A 48 0.64 -9.14 -21.18
C ASP A 48 0.09 -8.51 -22.47
N THR A 49 0.57 -9.02 -23.60
CA THR A 49 0.13 -8.64 -24.97
C THR A 49 -0.56 -9.80 -25.69
N SER A 50 -0.65 -10.98 -25.08
CA SER A 50 -1.34 -12.14 -25.65
C SER A 50 -2.87 -12.00 -25.53
N SER A 51 -3.34 -11.45 -24.42
CA SER A 51 -4.76 -11.20 -24.13
C SER A 51 -4.90 -10.15 -23.03
N VAL A 52 -6.11 -9.61 -22.83
CA VAL A 52 -6.41 -8.77 -21.66
C VAL A 52 -7.14 -9.63 -20.63
N PRO A 53 -6.52 -9.91 -19.47
CA PRO A 53 -7.14 -10.74 -18.44
C PRO A 53 -8.46 -10.13 -17.94
N LYS A 54 -9.49 -10.97 -17.79
CA LYS A 54 -10.84 -10.52 -17.38
C LYS A 54 -10.83 -9.67 -16.10
N LEU A 55 -10.01 -10.03 -15.13
CA LEU A 55 -9.92 -9.30 -13.86
C LEU A 55 -9.40 -7.87 -14.03
N LEU A 56 -8.49 -7.64 -14.99
CA LEU A 56 -8.03 -6.30 -15.36
C LEU A 56 -9.13 -5.51 -16.08
N VAL A 57 -9.90 -6.14 -16.96
CA VAL A 57 -11.07 -5.52 -17.60
C VAL A 57 -12.10 -5.10 -16.54
N ASP A 58 -12.41 -6.01 -15.61
CA ASP A 58 -13.38 -5.77 -14.54
C ASP A 58 -12.94 -4.60 -13.63
N LEU A 59 -11.63 -4.48 -13.36
CA LEU A 59 -11.07 -3.33 -12.63
C LEU A 59 -11.33 -2.01 -13.35
N HIS A 60 -11.00 -1.91 -14.64
CA HIS A 60 -11.25 -0.69 -15.44
C HIS A 60 -12.74 -0.35 -15.49
N VAL A 61 -13.59 -1.35 -15.73
CA VAL A 61 -15.04 -1.18 -15.79
C VAL A 61 -15.59 -0.69 -14.45
N LYS A 62 -15.14 -1.25 -13.31
CA LYS A 62 -15.59 -0.79 -11.98
C LYS A 62 -15.15 0.66 -11.74
N LEU A 63 -13.90 1.01 -11.98
CA LEU A 63 -13.41 2.39 -11.81
C LEU A 63 -14.20 3.40 -12.65
N LEU A 64 -14.47 3.09 -13.93
CA LEU A 64 -15.28 3.94 -14.81
C LEU A 64 -16.72 4.11 -14.31
N ARG A 65 -17.34 3.03 -13.81
CA ARG A 65 -18.70 3.09 -13.25
C ARG A 65 -18.77 3.91 -11.97
N LYS A 66 -17.72 3.85 -11.14
CA LYS A 66 -17.64 4.62 -9.89
C LYS A 66 -17.60 6.13 -10.10
N ILE A 67 -17.10 6.58 -11.25
CA ILE A 67 -17.15 7.99 -11.69
C ILE A 67 -18.36 8.30 -12.60
N GLY A 68 -19.40 7.45 -12.55
CA GLY A 68 -20.69 7.72 -13.20
C GLY A 68 -20.76 7.36 -14.69
N LYS A 69 -19.74 6.73 -15.29
CA LYS A 69 -19.83 6.27 -16.68
C LYS A 69 -20.62 4.96 -16.75
N SER A 70 -21.64 4.91 -17.61
CA SER A 70 -22.40 3.68 -17.86
C SER A 70 -21.66 2.79 -18.86
N VAL A 71 -20.81 1.88 -18.35
CA VAL A 71 -19.91 1.04 -19.14
C VAL A 71 -20.32 -0.43 -19.09
N SER A 72 -20.46 -1.06 -20.26
CA SER A 72 -20.57 -2.53 -20.40
C SER A 72 -19.20 -3.16 -20.64
N ALA A 73 -19.01 -4.40 -20.20
CA ALA A 73 -17.72 -5.09 -20.27
C ALA A 73 -17.23 -5.34 -21.72
N ASP A 74 -18.13 -5.36 -22.70
CA ASP A 74 -17.81 -5.49 -24.13
C ASP A 74 -17.40 -4.16 -24.79
N ARG A 75 -17.67 -3.02 -24.15
CA ARG A 75 -17.44 -1.68 -24.74
C ARG A 75 -16.48 -0.82 -23.93
N TRP A 76 -15.86 -1.36 -22.90
CA TRP A 76 -15.00 -0.63 -21.97
C TRP A 76 -13.87 0.15 -22.65
N GLU A 77 -13.20 -0.43 -23.66
CA GLU A 77 -12.15 0.27 -24.41
C GLU A 77 -12.65 1.55 -25.07
N LYS A 78 -13.88 1.56 -25.61
CA LYS A 78 -14.48 2.76 -26.21
C LYS A 78 -14.69 3.87 -25.19
N TYR A 79 -14.94 3.53 -23.93
CA TYR A 79 -15.03 4.53 -22.86
C TYR A 79 -13.65 5.01 -22.44
N LEU A 80 -12.66 4.11 -22.36
CA LEU A 80 -11.27 4.51 -22.12
C LEU A 80 -10.76 5.48 -23.18
N VAL A 81 -11.06 5.25 -24.45
CA VAL A 81 -10.71 6.20 -25.53
C VAL A 81 -11.24 7.58 -25.23
N LYS A 82 -12.52 7.72 -24.85
CA LYS A 82 -13.11 9.04 -24.52
C LYS A 82 -12.41 9.70 -23.33
N VAL A 83 -12.15 8.92 -22.28
CA VAL A 83 -11.42 9.40 -21.10
C VAL A 83 -10.02 9.87 -21.49
N CYS A 84 -9.31 9.10 -22.33
CA CYS A 84 -7.99 9.48 -22.82
C CYS A 84 -8.07 10.71 -23.73
N GLN A 85 -9.10 10.89 -24.56
CA GLN A 85 -9.25 12.07 -25.41
C GLN A 85 -9.37 13.37 -24.59
N GLU A 86 -9.99 13.29 -23.41
CA GLU A 86 -10.13 14.42 -22.47
C GLU A 86 -8.81 14.73 -21.74
N PHE A 87 -7.98 13.73 -21.46
CA PHE A 87 -6.80 13.87 -20.61
C PHE A 87 -5.44 13.78 -21.32
N ASN A 88 -5.27 12.80 -22.21
CA ASN A 88 -4.01 12.52 -22.90
C ASN A 88 -4.27 11.97 -24.32
N THR A 89 -4.15 12.83 -25.32
CA THR A 89 -4.41 12.49 -26.73
C THR A 89 -3.46 11.44 -27.29
N THR A 90 -2.24 11.30 -26.74
CA THR A 90 -1.28 10.25 -27.12
C THR A 90 -1.80 8.87 -26.69
N TRP A 91 -2.28 8.75 -25.45
CA TRP A 91 -2.89 7.51 -24.96
C TRP A 91 -4.14 7.15 -25.74
N ALA A 92 -4.97 8.15 -26.06
CA ALA A 92 -6.18 7.96 -26.86
C ALA A 92 -5.84 7.40 -28.24
N TRP A 93 -4.90 8.04 -28.93
CA TRP A 93 -4.46 7.62 -30.25
C TRP A 93 -3.88 6.21 -30.21
N GLU A 94 -3.01 5.89 -29.24
CA GLU A 94 -2.41 4.56 -29.16
C GLU A 94 -3.47 3.48 -28.91
N LEU A 95 -4.43 3.75 -28.02
CA LEU A 95 -5.54 2.86 -27.73
C LEU A 95 -6.45 2.65 -28.96
N GLU A 96 -6.73 3.71 -29.74
CA GLU A 96 -7.53 3.61 -30.97
C GLU A 96 -6.81 2.82 -32.07
N GLN A 97 -5.50 2.97 -32.21
CA GLN A 97 -4.73 2.32 -33.28
C GLN A 97 -4.37 0.87 -32.97
N LYS A 98 -4.03 0.56 -31.71
CA LYS A 98 -3.53 -0.76 -31.31
C LYS A 98 -4.55 -1.58 -30.52
N GLY A 99 -5.51 -0.93 -29.89
CA GLY A 99 -6.35 -1.55 -28.85
C GLY A 99 -5.60 -1.72 -27.53
N TYR A 100 -6.34 -1.95 -26.44
CA TYR A 100 -5.73 -1.96 -25.10
C TYR A 100 -4.66 -3.06 -24.97
N LYS A 101 -4.91 -4.24 -25.54
CA LYS A 101 -4.02 -5.40 -25.49
C LYS A 101 -2.60 -5.07 -25.99
N ASP A 102 -2.49 -4.37 -27.12
CA ASP A 102 -1.23 -4.14 -27.84
C ASP A 102 -0.61 -2.76 -27.55
N MET A 103 -1.22 -1.94 -26.70
CA MET A 103 -0.64 -0.66 -26.28
C MET A 103 0.51 -0.85 -25.27
N THR A 104 1.41 0.13 -25.20
CA THR A 104 2.55 0.10 -24.28
C THR A 104 2.12 -0.06 -22.81
N THR A 105 2.93 -0.80 -22.04
CA THR A 105 2.74 -0.97 -20.60
C THR A 105 2.68 0.37 -19.87
N GLU A 106 3.47 1.35 -20.30
CA GLU A 106 3.48 2.70 -19.76
C GLU A 106 2.10 3.36 -19.93
N CYS A 107 1.51 3.29 -21.13
CA CYS A 107 0.17 3.86 -21.35
C CYS A 107 -0.92 3.10 -20.61
N LYS A 108 -0.88 1.76 -20.56
CA LYS A 108 -1.84 0.96 -19.74
C LYS A 108 -1.81 1.39 -18.28
N THR A 109 -0.60 1.56 -17.74
CA THR A 109 -0.35 1.95 -16.35
C THR A 109 -0.78 3.39 -16.11
N GLY A 110 -0.45 4.31 -17.02
CA GLY A 110 -0.86 5.72 -16.94
C GLY A 110 -2.38 5.89 -16.93
N ILE A 111 -3.09 5.17 -17.81
CA ILE A 111 -4.56 5.15 -17.85
C ILE A 111 -5.13 4.62 -16.52
N LEU A 112 -4.61 3.50 -16.01
CA LEU A 112 -5.11 2.91 -14.78
C LEU A 112 -4.88 3.83 -13.58
N LYS A 113 -3.69 4.45 -13.47
CA LYS A 113 -3.41 5.47 -12.44
C LYS A 113 -4.40 6.62 -12.53
N TYR A 114 -4.61 7.16 -13.73
CA TYR A 114 -5.53 8.27 -13.92
C TYR A 114 -6.96 7.93 -13.48
N LEU A 115 -7.46 6.73 -13.79
CA LEU A 115 -8.76 6.28 -13.32
C LEU A 115 -8.86 6.14 -11.79
N CYS A 116 -7.76 5.81 -11.12
CA CYS A 116 -7.68 5.81 -9.65
C CYS A 116 -7.74 7.24 -9.10
N GLU A 117 -7.03 8.18 -9.72
CA GLU A 117 -7.03 9.60 -9.35
C GLU A 117 -8.42 10.24 -9.54
N CYS A 118 -9.10 9.94 -10.64
CA CYS A 118 -10.49 10.38 -10.88
C CYS A 118 -11.46 9.99 -9.76
N GLN A 119 -11.16 8.95 -8.96
CA GLN A 119 -12.04 8.59 -7.84
C GLN A 119 -12.11 9.72 -6.80
N PHE A 120 -11.01 10.44 -6.57
CA PHE A 120 -10.98 11.53 -5.58
C PHE A 120 -11.76 12.77 -6.02
N ASP A 121 -11.96 12.95 -7.33
CA ASP A 121 -12.60 14.14 -7.89
C ASP A 121 -14.03 13.90 -8.38
N GLU A 122 -14.26 12.80 -9.10
CA GLU A 122 -15.51 12.55 -9.82
C GLU A 122 -16.45 11.57 -9.08
N ASN A 123 -15.93 10.69 -8.23
CA ASN A 123 -16.75 9.78 -7.43
C ASN A 123 -17.21 10.47 -6.14
N VAL A 124 -18.32 11.20 -6.23
CA VAL A 124 -18.87 12.02 -5.13
C VAL A 124 -19.00 11.25 -3.81
N LYS A 125 -19.46 9.99 -3.85
CA LYS A 125 -19.64 9.19 -2.62
C LYS A 125 -18.30 8.88 -1.95
N PHE A 126 -17.30 8.48 -2.74
CA PHE A 126 -15.97 8.22 -2.24
C PHE A 126 -15.31 9.50 -1.73
N LYS A 127 -15.38 10.59 -2.50
CA LYS A 127 -14.86 11.90 -2.10
C LYS A 127 -15.42 12.38 -0.76
N THR A 128 -16.72 12.25 -0.54
CA THR A 128 -17.34 12.58 0.75
C THR A 128 -16.75 11.77 1.89
N ALA A 129 -16.60 10.45 1.73
CA ALA A 129 -16.02 9.59 2.76
C ALA A 129 -14.54 9.93 3.05
N ILE A 130 -13.75 10.19 2.01
CA ILE A 130 -12.33 10.53 2.15
C ILE A 130 -12.12 11.90 2.81
N ASN A 131 -12.99 12.88 2.55
CA ASN A 131 -12.90 14.20 3.17
C ASN A 131 -13.14 14.20 4.69
N GLU A 132 -13.70 13.12 5.24
CA GLU A 132 -13.86 12.93 6.68
C GLU A 132 -12.58 12.37 7.34
N GLU A 133 -11.63 11.89 6.55
CA GLU A 133 -10.38 11.32 7.04
C GLU A 133 -9.31 12.40 7.28
N ASP A 134 -8.46 12.17 8.28
CA ASP A 134 -7.32 13.03 8.57
C ASP A 134 -6.30 13.00 7.41
N PRO A 135 -5.92 14.17 6.84
CA PRO A 135 -4.96 14.25 5.74
C PRO A 135 -3.61 13.60 6.02
N ASP A 136 -3.13 13.61 7.26
CA ASP A 136 -1.84 13.02 7.61
C ASP A 136 -1.93 11.50 7.66
N LYS A 137 -3.10 10.94 7.98
CA LYS A 137 -3.34 9.50 7.86
C LYS A 137 -3.44 9.07 6.41
N MET A 138 -3.86 9.95 5.51
CA MET A 138 -3.97 9.68 4.06
C MET A 138 -2.61 9.58 3.36
N ARG A 139 -1.60 10.26 3.87
CA ARG A 139 -0.26 10.30 3.26
C ARG A 139 0.56 9.09 3.68
N LEU A 140 1.03 8.33 2.70
CA LEU A 140 2.09 7.36 2.96
C LEU A 140 3.33 8.09 3.46
N GLN A 141 3.94 7.54 4.49
CA GLN A 141 5.22 7.99 5.02
C GLN A 141 6.29 6.98 4.62
N PRO A 142 7.52 7.44 4.35
CA PRO A 142 8.65 6.53 4.18
C PRO A 142 8.88 5.76 5.49
N ILE A 143 9.25 4.48 5.37
CA ILE A 143 9.52 3.60 6.52
C ILE A 143 10.82 3.96 7.25
N GLY A 144 11.67 4.75 6.61
CA GLY A 144 12.92 5.22 7.18
C GLY A 144 13.84 5.79 6.12
N ARG A 145 15.05 6.13 6.58
CA ARG A 145 16.16 6.57 5.73
C ARG A 145 17.45 5.90 6.18
N ASP A 146 18.36 5.66 5.24
CA ASP A 146 19.69 5.17 5.58
C ASP A 146 20.65 6.31 5.94
N LYS A 147 21.91 5.95 6.22
CA LYS A 147 22.98 6.88 6.61
C LYS A 147 23.33 7.88 5.50
N ASP A 148 23.04 7.55 4.26
CA ASP A 148 23.35 8.37 3.08
C ASP A 148 22.16 9.27 2.73
N GLY A 149 21.06 9.19 3.49
CA GLY A 149 19.86 10.02 3.32
C GLY A 149 18.86 9.44 2.33
N GLN A 150 19.08 8.24 1.80
CA GLN A 150 18.14 7.56 0.91
C GLN A 150 16.87 7.22 1.68
N MET A 151 15.72 7.65 1.19
CA MET A 151 14.41 7.35 1.77
C MET A 151 13.91 5.99 1.27
N TYR A 152 13.31 5.20 2.15
CA TYR A 152 12.76 3.88 1.81
C TYR A 152 11.24 3.88 1.96
N TRP A 153 10.56 3.35 0.97
CA TRP A 153 9.10 3.22 0.92
C TRP A 153 8.71 1.75 0.82
N PHE A 154 7.64 1.36 1.49
CA PHE A 154 7.24 -0.05 1.62
C PHE A 154 5.79 -0.25 1.19
N GLN A 155 5.53 -1.35 0.48
CA GLN A 155 4.20 -1.83 0.15
C GLN A 155 4.12 -3.32 0.42
N LEU A 156 2.98 -3.79 0.91
CA LEU A 156 2.69 -5.21 1.14
C LEU A 156 1.27 -5.47 0.68
N ASP A 157 1.10 -6.40 -0.26
CA ASP A 157 -0.24 -6.81 -0.66
C ASP A 157 -0.81 -7.91 0.25
N GLN A 158 -2.07 -8.30 0.00
CA GLN A 158 -2.81 -9.28 0.77
C GLN A 158 -2.20 -10.69 0.81
N ASP A 159 -1.27 -11.00 -0.11
CA ASP A 159 -0.58 -12.29 -0.21
C ASP A 159 0.88 -12.20 0.28
N ASP A 160 1.20 -11.16 1.06
CA ASP A 160 2.53 -10.83 1.54
C ASP A 160 3.59 -10.63 0.44
N ASN A 161 3.18 -10.20 -0.77
CA ASN A 161 4.15 -9.78 -1.78
C ASN A 161 4.66 -8.39 -1.43
N VAL A 162 5.96 -8.33 -1.13
CA VAL A 162 6.62 -7.11 -0.69
C VAL A 162 7.16 -6.31 -1.87
N ARG A 163 7.05 -4.99 -1.79
CA ARG A 163 7.87 -4.07 -2.59
C ARG A 163 8.53 -3.02 -1.72
N VAL A 164 9.77 -2.71 -2.06
CA VAL A 164 10.51 -1.59 -1.47
C VAL A 164 10.98 -0.67 -2.59
N TYR A 165 10.78 0.62 -2.38
CA TYR A 165 11.23 1.68 -3.27
C TYR A 165 12.19 2.60 -2.53
N ILE A 166 13.07 3.24 -3.30
CA ILE A 166 13.98 4.27 -2.83
C ILE A 166 13.73 5.57 -3.57
N GLU A 167 14.02 6.67 -2.88
CA GLU A 167 13.97 8.04 -3.41
C GLU A 167 15.04 8.90 -2.71
N GLU A 168 15.77 9.70 -3.47
CA GLU A 168 16.78 10.64 -2.95
C GLU A 168 16.07 11.83 -2.29
N GLN A 169 16.63 12.37 -1.21
CA GLN A 169 15.96 13.39 -0.41
C GLN A 169 15.75 14.72 -1.17
N ASP A 170 16.63 15.03 -2.11
CA ASP A 170 16.63 16.22 -2.96
C ASP A 170 16.05 15.98 -4.36
N ASP A 171 15.39 14.85 -4.57
CA ASP A 171 14.72 14.51 -5.83
C ASP A 171 13.47 15.36 -6.07
N LEU A 172 13.65 16.51 -6.72
CA LEU A 172 12.56 17.43 -7.04
C LEU A 172 11.74 17.01 -8.26
N ASP A 173 12.28 16.15 -9.12
CA ASP A 173 11.63 15.73 -10.38
C ASP A 173 11.13 14.28 -10.36
N GLY A 174 11.38 13.55 -9.27
CA GLY A 174 10.95 12.16 -9.05
C GLY A 174 11.77 11.15 -9.86
N SER A 175 12.91 11.55 -10.41
CA SER A 175 13.73 10.70 -11.29
C SER A 175 14.54 9.64 -10.56
N SER A 176 14.79 9.83 -9.25
CA SER A 176 15.50 8.87 -8.40
C SER A 176 14.60 7.72 -7.95
N TRP A 177 13.27 7.87 -8.07
CA TRP A 177 12.30 6.87 -7.61
C TRP A 177 12.54 5.50 -8.26
N LYS A 178 12.84 4.50 -7.45
CA LYS A 178 13.20 3.17 -7.95
C LYS A 178 12.70 2.05 -7.06
N CYS A 179 12.06 1.05 -7.67
CA CYS A 179 11.77 -0.21 -7.01
C CYS A 179 13.05 -1.07 -6.92
N ILE A 180 13.45 -1.44 -5.70
CA ILE A 180 14.66 -2.23 -5.42
C ILE A 180 14.36 -3.62 -4.86
N VAL A 181 13.12 -3.87 -4.43
CA VAL A 181 12.66 -5.16 -3.92
C VAL A 181 11.33 -5.49 -4.58
N LYS A 182 11.21 -6.68 -5.16
CA LYS A 182 9.96 -7.22 -5.72
C LYS A 182 9.49 -8.51 -5.04
N ASP A 183 10.37 -9.15 -4.28
CA ASP A 183 10.05 -10.37 -3.54
C ASP A 183 10.82 -10.47 -2.22
N ARG A 184 10.57 -11.56 -1.47
CA ARG A 184 11.18 -11.78 -0.15
C ARG A 184 12.70 -12.03 -0.22
N ASN A 185 13.22 -12.55 -1.33
CA ASN A 185 14.66 -12.79 -1.48
C ASN A 185 15.37 -11.46 -1.67
N ASP A 186 14.86 -10.60 -2.56
CA ASP A 186 15.37 -9.24 -2.75
C ASP A 186 15.38 -8.47 -1.42
N LEU A 187 14.29 -8.60 -0.64
CA LEU A 187 14.19 -7.96 0.68
C LEU A 187 15.29 -8.44 1.62
N ALA A 188 15.54 -9.75 1.67
CA ALA A 188 16.57 -10.32 2.53
C ALA A 188 17.97 -9.80 2.17
N GLU A 189 18.26 -9.67 0.87
CA GLU A 189 19.52 -9.10 0.37
C GLU A 189 19.67 -7.62 0.75
N VAL A 190 18.64 -6.80 0.50
CA VAL A 190 18.65 -5.38 0.86
C VAL A 190 18.82 -5.17 2.37
N VAL A 191 18.10 -5.95 3.18
CA VAL A 191 18.22 -5.87 4.65
C VAL A 191 19.61 -6.31 5.12
N ALA A 192 20.19 -7.35 4.53
CA ALA A 192 21.56 -7.78 4.86
C ALA A 192 22.57 -6.67 4.53
N LEU A 193 22.44 -6.04 3.36
CA LEU A 193 23.29 -4.91 2.96
C LEU A 193 23.16 -3.72 3.91
N LEU A 194 21.93 -3.32 4.27
CA LEU A 194 21.71 -2.22 5.21
C LEU A 194 22.32 -2.50 6.59
N LYS A 195 22.23 -3.74 7.08
CA LYS A 195 22.84 -4.14 8.36
C LYS A 195 24.35 -3.98 8.39
N THR A 196 25.05 -4.19 7.27
CA THR A 196 26.51 -3.98 7.21
C THR A 196 26.93 -2.53 7.34
N GLN A 197 25.99 -1.60 7.19
CA GLN A 197 26.25 -0.15 7.20
C GLN A 197 25.88 0.51 8.52
N ILE A 198 25.33 -0.24 9.47
CA ILE A 198 24.98 0.27 10.80
C ILE A 198 26.26 0.42 11.62
N ASP A 199 26.41 1.59 12.26
CA ASP A 199 27.51 1.83 13.20
C ASP A 199 27.43 0.82 14.37
N PRO A 200 28.50 0.04 14.64
CA PRO A 200 28.55 -0.89 15.76
C PRO A 200 28.24 -0.25 17.13
N GLU A 201 28.55 1.04 17.31
CA GLU A 201 28.23 1.75 18.56
C GLU A 201 26.73 2.03 18.73
N LEU A 202 26.01 2.25 17.62
CA LEU A 202 24.54 2.41 17.65
C LEU A 202 23.85 1.09 17.98
N LEU A 203 24.37 -0.04 17.47
CA LEU A 203 23.86 -1.37 17.79
C LEU A 203 24.02 -1.71 19.28
N LYS A 204 25.16 -1.37 19.88
CA LYS A 204 25.39 -1.57 21.33
C LYS A 204 24.41 -0.76 22.18
N LYS A 205 24.20 0.51 21.84
CA LYS A 205 23.23 1.38 22.54
C LYS A 205 21.79 0.87 22.43
N GLU A 206 21.37 0.32 21.29
CA GLU A 206 20.04 -0.28 21.16
C GLU A 206 19.88 -1.57 21.98
N GLN A 207 20.93 -2.40 22.05
CA GLN A 207 20.93 -3.62 22.87
C GLN A 207 20.84 -3.29 24.37
N GLU A 208 21.66 -2.35 24.84
CA GLU A 208 21.63 -1.86 26.23
C GLU A 208 20.27 -1.22 26.59
N LYS A 209 19.62 -0.56 25.63
CA LYS A 209 18.29 0.05 25.84
C LYS A 209 17.18 -1.01 25.94
N LYS A 210 17.23 -2.06 25.11
CA LYS A 210 16.28 -3.19 25.19
C LYS A 210 16.45 -4.03 26.46
N GLU A 211 17.68 -4.19 26.95
CA GLU A 211 17.96 -4.88 28.22
C GLU A 211 17.43 -4.08 29.42
N ASN A 212 17.58 -2.75 29.42
CA ASN A 212 17.03 -1.88 30.47
C ASN A 212 15.49 -1.80 30.46
N GLU A 213 14.84 -1.87 29.29
CA GLU A 213 13.37 -1.89 29.19
C GLU A 213 12.78 -3.24 29.64
N GLY A 214 13.50 -4.35 29.50
CA GLY A 214 13.09 -5.68 29.99
C GLY A 214 13.18 -5.87 31.51
N GLU A 215 14.03 -5.12 32.21
CA GLU A 215 14.16 -5.21 33.68
C GLU A 215 13.13 -4.35 34.45
N GLY A 216 12.42 -3.44 33.77
CA GLY A 216 11.44 -2.54 34.39
C GLY A 216 10.07 -3.15 34.71
N GLU A 217 9.68 -4.24 34.03
CA GLU A 217 8.33 -4.82 34.14
C GLU A 217 8.21 -5.88 35.26
N VAL A 218 9.33 -6.44 35.74
CA VAL A 218 9.34 -7.52 36.74
C VAL A 218 9.22 -7.01 38.19
N LYS A 219 9.50 -5.73 38.47
CA LYS A 219 9.56 -5.20 39.85
C LYS A 219 8.25 -4.64 40.43
N LYS A 220 7.12 -4.68 39.71
CA LYS A 220 5.84 -4.15 40.23
C LYS A 220 4.85 -5.20 40.72
N ILE A 221 5.17 -6.49 40.66
CA ILE A 221 4.25 -7.58 41.08
C ILE A 221 4.63 -8.18 42.45
N THR A 222 5.78 -7.86 43.03
CA THR A 222 6.23 -8.47 44.30
C THR A 222 6.56 -7.43 45.38
N SER A 223 5.56 -6.69 45.84
CA SER A 223 5.55 -6.11 47.19
C SER A 223 4.14 -5.64 47.51
N ASP A 224 3.32 -6.56 48.03
CA ASP A 224 2.46 -6.35 49.20
C ASP A 224 1.55 -7.57 49.34
N THR A 225 2.08 -8.60 49.97
CA THR A 225 1.27 -9.70 50.53
C THR A 225 1.97 -10.24 51.76
N SER A 226 1.44 -9.86 52.92
CA SER A 226 1.59 -10.52 54.22
C SER A 226 0.61 -9.81 55.18
N ASP A 227 -0.58 -10.37 55.37
CA ASP A 227 -0.99 -11.20 56.53
C ASP A 227 -1.57 -10.27 57.65
N GLU A 228 -2.68 -10.50 58.33
CA GLU A 228 -3.31 -11.73 58.83
C GLU A 228 -4.76 -11.44 59.31
N ASP A 229 -5.61 -12.47 59.25
CA ASP A 229 -6.84 -12.80 60.00
C ASP A 229 -7.69 -11.76 60.76
N SER A 230 -9.01 -11.79 60.51
CA SER A 230 -10.04 -12.00 61.56
C SER A 230 -11.44 -12.31 61.00
N LYS A 231 -11.89 -13.51 61.38
CA LYS A 231 -13.23 -14.14 61.37
C LYS A 231 -14.38 -13.21 61.81
N ASP A 232 -15.50 -13.16 61.07
CA ASP A 232 -16.80 -13.63 61.57
C ASP A 232 -17.95 -13.62 60.53
N THR A 233 -18.88 -14.53 60.80
CA THR A 233 -20.08 -14.95 60.07
C THR A 233 -21.16 -13.89 59.82
N ASN A 234 -21.84 -13.92 58.67
CA ASN A 234 -23.28 -14.29 58.62
C ASN A 234 -23.88 -14.45 57.20
N LYS A 235 -24.88 -15.33 57.16
CA LYS A 235 -25.78 -15.73 56.06
C LYS A 235 -26.61 -14.57 55.48
N ASP A 236 -26.89 -14.63 54.17
CA ASP A 236 -28.23 -14.97 53.61
C ASP A 236 -28.19 -14.87 52.06
N VAL A 237 -28.37 -15.98 51.33
CA VAL A 237 -29.57 -16.38 50.55
C VAL A 237 -29.80 -15.59 49.23
N CYS A 238 -29.83 -16.35 48.13
CA CYS A 238 -30.08 -15.98 46.73
C CYS A 238 -31.57 -15.58 46.44
N PRO A 239 -32.06 -15.63 45.18
CA PRO A 239 -31.95 -14.69 44.04
C PRO A 239 -33.35 -14.26 43.51
N VAL A 240 -33.43 -13.64 42.32
CA VAL A 240 -34.49 -13.76 41.26
C VAL A 240 -35.01 -12.42 40.66
N SER A 241 -34.92 -12.39 39.33
CA SER A 241 -35.65 -11.77 38.21
C SER A 241 -36.85 -10.81 38.40
N ALA A 242 -36.97 -9.85 37.47
CA ALA A 242 -38.09 -9.58 36.52
C ALA A 242 -38.04 -8.11 36.04
N LYS A 243 -37.96 -7.82 34.72
CA LYS A 243 -39.07 -7.50 33.78
C LYS A 243 -39.88 -6.24 34.12
N ASP A 244 -39.82 -5.24 33.23
CA ASP A 244 -40.90 -4.63 32.42
C ASP A 244 -40.59 -3.14 32.12
N ARG A 245 -40.48 -2.76 30.84
CA ARG A 245 -41.45 -1.98 30.05
C ARG A 245 -41.94 -0.69 30.73
N GLU A 246 -41.48 0.45 30.20
CA GLU A 246 -42.28 1.39 29.40
C GLU A 246 -41.37 2.19 28.45
#